data_AF-A0A2N8MH56-F1
#
_entry.id   AF-A0A2N8MH56-F1
#
_cell.length_a   1.000
_cell.length_b   1.000
_cell.length_c   1.000
_cell.angle_alpha   90.00
_cell.angle_beta   90.00
_cell.angle_gamma   90.00
#
_symmetry.space_group_name_H-M   'P 1'
#
loop_
_entity.id
_entity.type
_entity.pdbx_description
1 polymer ?
#
loop_
_entity_poly.entity_id
_entity_poly.type
_entity_poly.pdbx_seq_one_letter_code
_entity_poly.pdbx_strand_id
1 'polypeptide(L)' 'MSTPASLSLAALRAGKAAAERGDRSTTNPHDPTSDDVAERVQAKMWRKGYAAGNPVQLSE' A
#
# COMPACT_ATOMS: atom_id res chain seq x y z
N MET A 1 -20.63 -4.67 -5.64
CA MET A 1 -20.09 -3.83 -4.54
C MET A 1 -18.83 -4.49 -4.03
N SER A 2 -17.68 -3.82 -4.10
CA SER A 2 -16.43 -4.34 -3.52
C SER A 2 -16.47 -4.17 -2.00
N THR A 3 -16.08 -5.18 -1.25
CA THR A 3 -16.05 -5.12 0.22
C THR A 3 -14.79 -4.40 0.72
N PRO A 4 -14.79 -3.80 1.91
CA PRO A 4 -13.60 -3.16 2.50
C PRO A 4 -12.37 -4.08 2.54
N ALA A 5 -12.57 -5.39 2.73
CA ALA A 5 -11.52 -6.40 2.68
C ALA A 5 -10.92 -6.56 1.28
N SER A 6 -11.74 -6.55 0.22
CA SER A 6 -11.26 -6.58 -1.17
C SER A 6 -10.47 -5.34 -1.57
N LEU A 7 -10.85 -4.15 -1.07
CA LEU A 7 -10.13 -2.90 -1.31
C LEU A 7 -8.78 -2.89 -0.59
N SER A 8 -8.73 -3.36 0.65
CA SER A 8 -7.49 -3.48 1.43
C SER A 8 -6.48 -4.45 0.79
N LEU A 9 -6.95 -5.57 0.25
CA LEU A 9 -6.12 -6.53 -0.49
C LEU A 9 -5.62 -5.94 -1.82
N ALA A 10 -6.45 -5.17 -2.51
CA ALA A 10 -6.05 -4.47 -3.73
C ALA A 10 -4.94 -3.44 -3.45
N ALA A 11 -5.08 -2.65 -2.37
CA ALA A 11 -4.06 -1.70 -1.94
C ALA A 11 -2.73 -2.40 -1.63
N LEU A 12 -2.75 -3.54 -0.91
CA LEU A 12 -1.57 -4.36 -0.65
C LEU A 12 -0.86 -4.81 -1.94
N ARG A 13 -1.63 -5.34 -2.91
CA ARG A 13 -1.08 -5.81 -4.19
C ARG A 13 -0.52 -4.64 -5.02
N ALA A 14 -1.21 -3.50 -5.02
CA ALA A 14 -0.78 -2.31 -5.72
C ALA A 14 0.55 -1.78 -5.19
N GLY A 15 0.72 -1.74 -3.86
CA GLY A 15 1.98 -1.37 -3.24
C GLY A 15 3.13 -2.29 -3.63
N LYS A 16 2.90 -3.61 -3.57
CA LYS A 16 3.90 -4.62 -3.98
C LYS A 16 4.34 -4.42 -5.43
N ALA A 17 3.38 -4.27 -6.34
CA ALA A 17 3.66 -4.04 -7.75
C ALA A 17 4.38 -2.71 -8.01
N ALA A 18 4.08 -1.66 -7.24
CA ALA A 18 4.77 -0.38 -7.35
C ALA A 18 6.25 -0.51 -6.96
N ALA A 19 6.56 -1.23 -5.88
CA ALA A 19 7.94 -1.50 -5.50
C ALA A 19 8.67 -2.37 -6.53
N GLU A 20 8.02 -3.41 -7.06
CA GLU A 20 8.58 -4.28 -8.11
C GLU A 20 8.90 -3.52 -9.41
N ARG A 21 8.16 -2.44 -9.71
CA ARG A 21 8.45 -1.54 -10.84
C ARG A 21 9.55 -0.51 -10.56
N GLY A 22 9.99 -0.38 -9.31
CA GLY A 22 10.91 0.69 -8.90
C GLY A 22 10.24 2.06 -8.72
N ASP A 23 8.91 2.11 -8.62
CA ASP A 23 8.19 3.35 -8.29
C ASP A 23 8.58 3.81 -6.88
N ARG A 24 8.44 5.11 -6.58
CA ARG A 24 8.72 5.65 -5.24
C ARG A 24 7.56 5.41 -4.28
N SER A 25 7.82 5.22 -2.99
CA SER A 25 6.79 5.13 -1.93
C SER A 25 5.82 6.33 -1.92
N THR A 26 6.22 7.48 -2.45
CA THR A 26 5.38 8.69 -2.53
C THR A 26 4.25 8.57 -3.55
N THR A 27 4.19 7.50 -4.35
CA THR A 27 3.10 7.22 -5.30
C THR A 27 1.90 6.51 -4.66
N ASN A 28 1.89 6.34 -3.33
CA ASN A 28 0.75 5.79 -2.62
C ASN A 28 -0.52 6.62 -2.94
N PRO A 29 -1.57 6.03 -3.54
CA PRO A 29 -2.76 6.77 -3.93
C PRO A 29 -3.70 7.06 -2.75
N HIS A 30 -3.44 6.48 -1.58
CA HIS A 30 -4.29 6.62 -0.41
C HIS A 30 -3.71 7.61 0.59
N ASP A 31 -4.60 8.39 1.21
CA ASP A 31 -4.22 9.38 2.21
C ASP A 31 -4.10 8.74 3.61
N PRO A 32 -2.88 8.67 4.19
CA PRO A 32 -2.67 8.12 5.52
C PRO A 32 -3.23 9.01 6.65
N THR A 33 -3.58 10.25 6.36
CA THR A 33 -4.08 11.27 7.30
C THR A 33 -5.56 11.59 7.12
N SER A 34 -6.23 10.97 6.15
CA SER A 34 -7.67 11.16 5.90
C SER A 34 -8.51 10.83 7.14
N ASP A 35 -9.62 11.54 7.31
CA ASP A 35 -10.62 11.26 8.35
C ASP A 35 -11.36 9.93 8.10
N ASP A 36 -11.35 9.42 6.87
CA ASP A 36 -11.91 8.12 6.53
C ASP A 36 -11.00 6.98 6.98
N VAL A 37 -11.54 6.11 7.85
CA VAL A 37 -10.89 4.88 8.31
C VAL A 37 -10.48 3.99 7.14
N ALA A 38 -11.31 3.90 6.09
CA ALA A 38 -11.04 3.06 4.93
C ALA A 38 -9.80 3.54 4.17
N GLU A 39 -9.63 4.85 3.98
CA GLU A 39 -8.44 5.45 3.35
C GLU A 39 -7.19 5.17 4.19
N ARG A 40 -7.24 5.38 5.51
CA ARG A 40 -6.10 5.09 6.38
C ARG A 40 -5.67 3.62 6.34
N VAL A 41 -6.63 2.70 6.32
CA VAL A 41 -6.36 1.25 6.23
C VAL A 41 -5.74 0.92 4.87
N GLN A 42 -6.28 1.44 3.78
CA GLN A 42 -5.74 1.21 2.44
C GLN A 42 -4.32 1.80 2.30
N ALA A 43 -4.06 2.99 2.83
CA ALA A 43 -2.72 3.59 2.86
C ALA A 43 -1.72 2.72 3.62
N LYS A 44 -2.11 2.14 4.76
CA LYS A 44 -1.28 1.20 5.54
C LYS A 44 -1.01 -0.08 4.77
N MET A 45 -2.03 -0.65 4.12
CA MET A 45 -1.89 -1.88 3.34
C MET A 45 -1.00 -1.67 2.12
N TRP A 46 -1.16 -0.56 1.40
CA TRP A 46 -0.28 -0.20 0.29
C TRP A 46 1.19 -0.12 0.72
N ARG A 47 1.48 0.60 1.81
CA ARG A 47 2.86 0.71 2.34
C ARG A 47 3.44 -0.66 2.73
N LYS A 48 2.64 -1.52 3.34
CA LYS A 48 3.05 -2.90 3.66
C LYS A 48 3.40 -3.70 2.40
N GLY A 49 2.59 -3.56 1.35
CA GLY A 49 2.83 -4.19 0.06
C GLY A 49 4.12 -3.69 -0.58
N TYR A 50 4.30 -2.36 -0.59
CA TYR A 50 5.48 -1.70 -1.12
C TYR A 50 6.76 -2.17 -0.42
N ALA A 51 6.78 -2.20 0.91
CA ALA A 51 7.91 -2.73 1.68
C ALA A 51 8.21 -4.20 1.33
N ALA A 52 7.18 -5.04 1.15
CA ALA A 52 7.35 -6.44 0.78
C ALA A 52 7.87 -6.64 -0.66
N GLY A 53 7.60 -5.69 -1.57
CA GLY A 53 8.14 -5.71 -2.94
C GLY A 53 9.53 -5.10 -3.07
N ASN A 54 10.04 -4.43 -2.04
CA ASN A 54 11.38 -3.83 -2.02
C ASN A 54 12.32 -4.64 -1.11
N PRO A 55 13.12 -5.57 -1.66
CA PRO A 55 13.98 -6.46 -0.87
C PRO A 55 15.12 -5.73 -0.14
N VAL A 56 15.37 -4.45 -0.44
CA VAL A 56 16.50 -3.67 0.11
C VAL A 56 16.21 -3.15 1.53
N GLN A 57 14.98 -3.30 2.05
CA GLN A 57 14.56 -2.71 3.34
C GLN A 57 14.41 -3.71 4.50
N LEU A 58 14.93 -4.94 4.36
CA LEU A 58 14.94 -5.98 5.42
C LEU A 58 16.33 -6.19 6.05
N SER A 59 17.22 -5.21 5.97
CA SER A 59 18.54 -5.27 6.60
C SER A 59 18.78 -4.03 7.46
N GLU A 60 18.09 -3.94 8.59
CA GLU A 60 18.55 -3.25 9.80
C GLU A 60 18.20 -4.09 11.03
#